data_AF-A0A7T8QT42-F1
#
_entry.id   AF-A0A7T8QT42-F1
#
_cell.length_a   1.000
_cell.length_b   1.000
_cell.length_c   1.000
_cell.angle_alpha   90.00
_cell.angle_beta   90.00
_cell.angle_gamma   90.00
#
_symmetry.space_group_name_H-M   'P 1'
#
loop_
_entity.id
_entity.type
_entity.pdbx_description
1 polymer ?
#
loop_
_entity_poly.entity_id
_entity_poly.type
_entity_poly.pdbx_seq_one_letter_code
_entity_poly.pdbx_strand_id
1 'polypeptide(L)' 'MHVPTLPPIQGVPDRRDVEPGKQSPYSPDLNLCEKFLFRKLKHLLREDEFGGHEEATLAVQRAMRRVSEDEL' A
#
# COMPACT_ATOMS: atom_id res chain seq x y z
N MET A 1 -8.77 34.03 -23.01
CA MET A 1 -8.98 33.94 -21.56
C MET A 1 -7.65 33.50 -20.94
N HIS A 2 -7.05 34.31 -20.06
CA HIS A 2 -5.78 33.99 -19.42
C HIS A 2 -6.07 33.27 -18.10
N VAL A 3 -5.63 32.02 -17.95
CA VAL A 3 -5.80 31.26 -16.70
C VAL A 3 -4.60 31.58 -15.80
N PRO A 4 -4.82 32.05 -14.55
CA PRO A 4 -3.71 32.30 -13.64
C PRO A 4 -3.06 30.98 -13.23
N THR A 5 -1.81 30.78 -13.63
CA THR A 5 -0.99 29.65 -13.17
C THR A 5 -0.56 29.92 -11.74
N LEU A 6 -1.06 29.12 -10.79
CA LEU A 6 -0.61 29.19 -9.40
C LEU A 6 0.88 28.81 -9.31
N PRO A 7 1.66 29.49 -8.45
CA PRO A 7 3.05 29.10 -8.23
C PRO A 7 3.12 27.70 -7.62
N PRO A 8 4.15 26.90 -7.96
CA PRO A 8 4.34 25.58 -7.38
C PRO A 8 4.50 25.71 -5.85
N ILE A 9 3.76 24.89 -5.12
CA ILE A 9 3.80 24.84 -3.65
C ILE A 9 5.17 24.29 -3.25
N GLN A 10 6.06 25.15 -2.77
CA GLN A 10 7.37 24.74 -2.25
C GLN A 10 7.18 23.88 -1.00
N GLY A 11 7.78 22.68 -0.99
CA GLY A 11 7.79 21.79 0.18
C GLY A 11 7.01 20.49 0.01
N VAL A 12 6.31 20.27 -1.10
CA VAL A 12 5.85 18.92 -1.46
C VAL A 12 6.98 18.25 -2.25
N PRO A 13 7.69 17.24 -1.71
CA PRO A 13 8.64 16.48 -2.51
C PRO A 13 7.89 15.90 -3.71
N ASP A 14 8.36 16.27 -4.90
CA ASP A 14 7.80 15.78 -6.15
C ASP A 14 8.01 14.26 -6.16
N ARG A 15 6.90 13.50 -6.10
CA ARG A 15 6.94 12.02 -6.05
C ARG A 15 7.59 11.38 -7.28
N ARG A 16 7.99 12.16 -8.29
CA ARG A 16 8.62 11.67 -9.51
C ARG A 16 10.11 11.37 -9.37
N ASP A 17 10.76 11.74 -8.25
CA ASP A 17 12.19 11.47 -8.00
C ASP A 17 12.46 10.17 -7.21
N VAL A 18 11.50 9.25 -7.12
CA VAL A 18 11.76 7.91 -6.57
C VAL A 18 12.25 7.02 -7.70
N GLU A 19 13.57 6.82 -7.80
CA GLU A 19 14.12 5.79 -8.70
C GLU A 19 13.53 4.43 -8.30
N PRO A 20 12.95 3.66 -9.24
CA PRO A 20 12.43 2.34 -8.92
C PRO A 20 13.60 1.47 -8.45
N GLY A 21 13.50 0.97 -7.21
CA GLY A 21 14.48 0.04 -6.68
C GLY A 21 14.65 -1.14 -7.63
N LYS A 22 15.90 -1.52 -7.94
CA LYS A 22 16.19 -2.70 -8.75
C LYS A 22 15.71 -3.95 -8.03
N GLN A 23 14.49 -4.41 -8.34
CA GLN A 23 13.96 -5.67 -7.83
C GLN A 23 14.38 -6.80 -8.77
N SER A 24 15.09 -7.79 -8.23
CA SER A 24 15.43 -8.99 -8.98
C SER A 24 14.16 -9.79 -9.32
N PRO A 25 14.01 -10.32 -10.55
CA PRO A 25 12.90 -11.19 -10.91
C PRO A 25 12.77 -12.37 -9.93
N TYR A 26 11.54 -12.80 -9.66
CA TYR A 26 11.22 -13.97 -8.82
C TYR A 26 11.88 -13.97 -7.43
N SER A 27 12.13 -12.79 -6.85
CA SER A 27 12.73 -12.64 -5.52
C SER A 27 11.71 -12.10 -4.51
N PRO A 28 10.63 -12.84 -4.19
CA PRO A 28 9.59 -12.39 -3.27
C PRO A 28 10.15 -12.20 -1.85
N ASP A 29 11.18 -12.95 -1.46
CA ASP A 29 11.86 -12.80 -0.17
C ASP A 29 12.56 -11.46 0.02
N LEU A 30 12.94 -10.79 -1.08
CA LEU A 30 13.54 -9.45 -1.05
C LEU A 30 12.49 -8.34 -1.01
N ASN A 31 11.22 -8.68 -1.24
CA ASN A 31 10.12 -7.74 -1.15
C ASN A 31 9.53 -7.76 0.26
N LEU A 32 9.73 -6.67 1.00
CA LEU A 32 9.23 -6.50 2.38
C LEU A 32 7.71 -6.72 2.48
N CYS A 33 6.95 -6.31 1.46
CA CYS A 33 5.52 -6.51 1.43
C CYS A 33 5.17 -8.00 1.35
N GLU A 34 5.84 -8.77 0.49
CA GLU A 34 5.62 -10.22 0.38
C GLU A 34 6.02 -10.95 1.67
N LYS A 35 7.18 -10.61 2.24
CA LYS A 35 7.74 -11.30 3.39
C LYS A 35 6.95 -11.08 4.68
N PHE A 36 6.47 -9.84 4.91
CA PHE A 36 5.85 -9.45 6.18
C PHE A 36 4.36 -9.10 6.01
N LEU A 37 4.05 -8.10 5.18
CA LEU A 37 2.72 -7.53 5.10
C LEU A 37 1.68 -8.52 4.55
N PHE A 38 1.92 -9.07 3.36
CA PHE A 38 0.99 -10.01 2.72
C PHE A 38 0.86 -11.31 3.50
N ARG A 39 1.92 -11.75 4.20
CA ARG A 39 1.86 -12.90 5.09
C ARG A 39 0.90 -12.65 6.27
N LYS A 40 1.00 -11.49 6.94
CA LYS A 40 0.06 -11.12 8.01
C LYS A 40 -1.37 -10.95 7.47
N LEU A 41 -1.56 -10.26 6.34
CA LEU A 41 -2.87 -10.07 5.73
C LEU A 41 -3.53 -11.40 5.32
N LYS A 42 -2.78 -12.33 4.72
CA LYS A 42 -3.29 -13.67 4.39
C LYS A 42 -3.76 -14.44 5.62
N HIS A 43 -3.08 -14.28 6.76
CA HIS A 43 -3.51 -14.92 8.00
C HIS A 43 -4.81 -14.30 8.53
N LEU A 44 -4.90 -12.96 8.54
CA LEU A 44 -6.05 -12.24 9.05
C LEU A 44 -7.32 -12.40 8.19
N LEU A 45 -7.17 -12.57 6.88
CA LEU A 45 -8.27 -12.70 5.92
C LEU A 45 -8.57 -14.17 5.56
N ARG A 46 -7.96 -15.15 6.25
CA ARG A 46 -8.02 -16.56 5.87
C ARG A 46 -9.44 -17.15 5.92
N GLU A 47 -10.25 -16.67 6.85
CA GLU A 47 -11.60 -17.21 7.12
C GLU A 47 -12.71 -16.31 6.56
N ASP A 48 -12.37 -15.17 5.97
CA ASP A 48 -13.34 -14.28 5.34
C ASP A 48 -13.73 -14.83 3.95
N GLU A 49 -15.03 -14.89 3.71
CA GLU A 49 -15.61 -15.12 2.38
C GLU A 49 -16.20 -13.80 1.90
N PHE A 50 -15.74 -13.30 0.75
CA PHE A 50 -16.13 -11.98 0.24
C PHE A 50 -17.23 -12.11 -0.82
N GLY A 51 -18.40 -11.56 -0.54
CA GLY A 51 -19.53 -11.50 -1.48
C GLY A 51 -19.36 -10.46 -2.59
N GLY A 52 -18.38 -9.55 -2.48
CA GLY A 52 -18.14 -8.51 -3.48
C GLY A 52 -16.94 -7.60 -3.21
N HIS A 53 -16.66 -6.73 -4.18
CA HIS A 53 -15.50 -5.83 -4.16
C HIS A 53 -15.47 -4.89 -2.94
N GLU A 54 -16.63 -4.33 -2.58
CA GLU A 54 -16.74 -3.41 -1.44
C GLU A 54 -16.41 -4.11 -0.11
N GLU A 55 -16.93 -5.31 0.08
CA GLU A 55 -16.68 -6.11 1.28
C GLU A 55 -15.21 -6.52 1.40
N ALA A 56 -14.60 -6.97 0.31
CA ALA A 56 -13.17 -7.25 0.26
C ALA A 56 -12.32 -6.01 0.59
N THR A 57 -12.71 -4.83 0.08
CA THR A 57 -12.01 -3.58 0.34
C THR A 57 -12.08 -3.20 1.82
N LEU A 58 -13.26 -3.31 2.44
CA LEU A 58 -13.45 -3.04 3.86
C LEU A 58 -12.70 -4.03 4.76
N ALA A 59 -12.64 -5.31 4.37
CA ALA A 59 -11.89 -6.33 5.09
C ALA A 59 -10.38 -6.07 5.04
N VAL A 60 -9.84 -5.74 3.86
CA VAL A 60 -8.43 -5.36 3.70
C VAL A 60 -8.11 -4.11 4.53
N GLN A 61 -8.96 -3.08 4.51
CA GLN A 61 -8.74 -1.88 5.33
C GLN A 61 -8.71 -2.19 6.83
N ARG A 62 -9.60 -3.07 7.31
CA ARG A 62 -9.60 -3.53 8.71
C ARG A 62 -8.35 -4.33 9.05
N ALA A 63 -7.95 -5.26 8.18
CA ALA A 63 -6.74 -6.05 8.38
C ALA A 63 -5.47 -5.17 8.40
N MET A 64 -5.39 -4.18 7.52
CA MET A 64 -4.30 -3.20 7.50
C MET A 64 -4.20 -2.41 8.81
N ARG A 65 -5.34 -1.98 9.38
CA ARG A 65 -5.37 -1.29 10.67
C ARG A 65 -4.81 -2.17 11.79
N ARG A 66 -5.22 -3.44 11.84
CA ARG A 66 -4.71 -4.41 12.82
C ARG A 66 -3.20 -4.61 12.69
N VAL A 67 -2.69 -4.69 11.45
CA VAL A 67 -1.24 -4.80 11.21
C VAL A 67 -0.49 -3.58 11.74
N SER A 68 -1.03 -2.37 11.58
CA SER A 68 -0.43 -1.14 12.13
C SER A 68 -0.48 -1.05 13.65
N GLU A 69 -1.54 -1.58 14.29
CA GLU A 69 -1.71 -1.55 15.75
C GLU A 69 -0.87 -2.62 16.46
N ASP A 70 -0.56 -3.74 15.80
CA ASP A 70 0.24 -4.86 16.34
C ASP A 70 1.75 -4.55 16.42
N GLU A 71 2.20 -3.42 15.86
CA GLU A 71 3.60 -2.94 15.91
C GLU A 71 3.80 -1.74 16.88
N LEU A 72 2.79 -1.41 17.71
CA LEU A 72 2.80 -0.38 18.76
C LEU A 72 2.77 -0.99 20.17
#